data_AF-A0AAV4HK35-F1
#
_entry.id   AF-A0AAV4HK35-F1
#
_cell.length_a   1.000
_cell.length_b   1.000
_cell.length_c   1.000
_cell.angle_alpha   90.00
_cell.angle_beta   90.00
_cell.angle_gamma   90.00
#
_symmetry.space_group_name_H-M   'P 1'
#
loop_
_entity.id
_entity.type
_entity.pdbx_description
1 polymer ?
#
loop_
_entity_poly.entity_id
_entity_poly.type
_entity_poly.pdbx_seq_one_letter_code
_entity_poly.pdbx_strand_id
1 'polypeptide(L)'
;MIFGKPKKFSVQPKRNGERHTWRFIVKLLSTQEKNTNKLITAAKQIYTKNKISDSKSNPKELFRIVNGLIKHSKPGADLPQSNDNRELATKFADYFDNKIENIRKELYNTNVSSGNNSSETCETSINSFRPTTEDEVKNIIKSMPNKTVMFTRCFSNLGGHPVCRSPESGFGALN
;
A
#
# COMPACT_ATOMS: atom_id res chain seq x y z
N MET A 1 11.98 -11.62 -16.43
CA MET A 1 11.44 -12.52 -17.48
C MET A 1 9.94 -12.25 -17.63
N ILE A 2 9.56 -11.59 -18.71
CA ILE A 2 8.14 -11.34 -19.05
C ILE A 2 7.72 -12.53 -19.93
N PHE A 3 6.88 -13.42 -19.40
CA PHE A 3 6.27 -14.45 -20.23
C PHE A 3 5.26 -13.74 -21.15
N GLY A 4 5.63 -13.64 -22.44
CA GLY A 4 4.80 -13.03 -23.47
C GLY A 4 3.42 -13.69 -23.55
N LYS A 5 2.42 -12.90 -23.91
CA LYS A 5 1.03 -13.37 -24.09
C LYS A 5 1.03 -14.65 -24.95
N PRO A 6 0.24 -15.67 -24.60
CA PRO A 6 0.19 -16.91 -25.38
C PRO A 6 -0.23 -16.59 -26.81
N LYS A 7 0.61 -16.98 -27.79
CA LYS A 7 0.24 -16.92 -29.21
C LYS A 7 -1.00 -17.78 -29.40
N LYS A 8 -2.10 -17.18 -29.83
CA LYS A 8 -3.32 -17.93 -30.18
C LYS A 8 -2.98 -18.86 -31.35
N PHE A 9 -3.02 -20.16 -31.12
CA PHE A 9 -2.96 -21.16 -32.19
C PHE A 9 -4.26 -21.03 -33.01
N SER A 10 -4.18 -20.40 -34.18
CA SER A 10 -5.35 -19.99 -34.97
C SER A 10 -5.77 -21.02 -36.03
N VAL A 11 -5.18 -22.21 -36.05
CA VAL A 11 -5.46 -23.22 -37.10
C VAL A 11 -6.45 -24.26 -36.58
N GLN A 12 -7.68 -24.20 -37.09
CA GLN A 12 -8.75 -25.16 -36.83
C GLN A 12 -8.69 -26.32 -37.84
N PRO A 13 -8.89 -27.58 -37.42
CA PRO A 13 -8.89 -28.73 -38.32
C PRO A 13 -10.15 -28.76 -39.20
N LYS A 14 -9.99 -29.15 -40.46
CA LYS A 14 -11.08 -29.13 -41.46
C LYS A 14 -11.95 -30.40 -41.43
N ARG A 15 -11.37 -31.58 -41.11
CA ARG A 15 -12.07 -32.88 -41.15
C ARG A 15 -12.65 -33.28 -39.78
N ASN A 16 -13.77 -34.01 -39.75
CA ASN A 16 -14.51 -34.30 -38.50
C ASN A 16 -13.71 -35.17 -37.50
N GLY A 17 -12.93 -36.15 -37.98
CA GLY A 17 -12.05 -36.97 -37.13
C GLY A 17 -10.89 -36.17 -36.50
N GLU A 18 -10.39 -35.15 -37.21
CA GLU A 18 -9.32 -34.26 -36.73
C GLU A 18 -9.85 -33.25 -35.69
N ARG A 19 -11.16 -32.96 -35.67
CA ARG A 19 -11.77 -32.07 -34.66
C ARG A 19 -11.76 -32.70 -33.27
N HIS A 20 -11.98 -34.01 -33.16
CA HIS A 20 -11.95 -34.71 -31.87
C HIS A 20 -10.55 -34.72 -31.26
N THR A 21 -9.53 -35.06 -32.05
CA THR A 21 -8.13 -35.06 -31.60
C THR A 21 -7.67 -33.64 -31.25
N TRP A 22 -8.05 -32.63 -32.05
CA TRP A 22 -7.73 -31.23 -31.76
C TRP A 22 -8.40 -30.72 -30.48
N ARG A 23 -9.68 -31.05 -30.24
CA ARG A 23 -10.36 -30.73 -28.97
C ARG A 23 -9.65 -31.36 -27.77
N PHE A 24 -9.19 -32.60 -27.91
CA PHE A 24 -8.42 -33.27 -26.86
C PHE A 24 -7.08 -32.57 -26.60
N ILE A 25 -6.33 -32.23 -27.66
CA ILE A 25 -5.04 -31.52 -27.56
C ILE A 25 -5.22 -30.15 -26.90
N VAL A 26 -6.20 -29.35 -27.35
CA VAL A 26 -6.49 -28.03 -26.76
C VAL A 26 -6.92 -28.15 -25.30
N LYS A 27 -7.74 -29.15 -24.97
CA LYS A 27 -8.13 -29.42 -23.58
C LYS A 27 -6.91 -29.79 -22.72
N LEU A 28 -6.02 -30.64 -23.23
CA LEU A 28 -4.79 -31.03 -22.55
C LEU A 28 -3.87 -29.83 -22.32
N LEU A 29 -3.61 -29.01 -23.36
CA LEU A 29 -2.77 -27.82 -23.27
C LEU A 29 -3.33 -26.80 -22.28
N SER A 30 -4.63 -26.49 -22.35
CA SER A 30 -5.27 -25.58 -21.40
C SER A 30 -5.23 -26.10 -19.95
N THR A 31 -5.24 -27.43 -19.77
CA THR A 31 -5.11 -28.06 -18.45
C THR A 31 -3.68 -27.92 -17.93
N GLN A 32 -2.68 -28.13 -18.80
CA GLN A 32 -1.27 -27.92 -18.46
C GLN A 32 -0.98 -26.46 -18.14
N GLU A 33 -1.48 -25.50 -18.93
CA GLU A 33 -1.36 -24.08 -18.65
C GLU A 33 -1.97 -23.69 -17.30
N LYS A 34 -3.14 -24.26 -16.94
CA LYS A 34 -3.72 -24.03 -15.62
C LYS A 34 -2.85 -24.57 -14.51
N ASN A 35 -2.30 -25.79 -14.68
CA ASN A 35 -1.44 -26.40 -13.68
C ASN A 35 -0.13 -25.64 -13.49
N THR A 36 0.53 -25.21 -14.57
CA THR A 36 1.75 -24.40 -14.49
C THR A 36 1.48 -23.05 -13.85
N ASN A 37 0.38 -22.37 -14.21
CA ASN A 37 -0.01 -21.12 -13.57
C ASN A 37 -0.30 -21.28 -12.06
N LYS A 38 -0.92 -22.40 -11.65
CA LYS A 38 -1.11 -22.73 -10.22
C LYS A 38 0.23 -22.89 -9.50
N LEU A 39 1.15 -23.65 -10.08
CA LEU A 39 2.49 -23.85 -9.50
C LEU A 39 3.28 -22.55 -9.40
N ILE A 40 3.24 -21.71 -10.44
CA ILE A 40 3.87 -20.38 -10.44
C ILE A 40 3.24 -19.49 -9.34
N THR A 41 1.93 -19.53 -9.20
CA THR A 41 1.23 -18.74 -8.18
C THR A 41 1.60 -19.20 -6.77
N ALA A 42 1.61 -20.51 -6.53
CA ALA A 42 2.03 -21.09 -5.26
C ALA A 42 3.49 -20.73 -4.93
N ALA A 43 4.41 -20.85 -5.89
CA ALA A 43 5.81 -20.48 -5.70
C ALA A 43 5.98 -18.99 -5.37
N LYS A 44 5.23 -18.11 -6.05
CA LYS A 44 5.21 -16.67 -5.75
C LYS A 44 4.71 -16.40 -4.33
N GLN A 45 3.62 -17.04 -3.93
CA GLN A 45 3.06 -16.90 -2.58
C GLN A 45 4.07 -17.32 -1.51
N ILE A 46 4.70 -18.48 -1.67
CA ILE A 46 5.73 -18.98 -0.76
C ILE A 46 6.90 -17.99 -0.67
N TYR A 47 7.42 -17.53 -1.81
CA TYR A 47 8.50 -16.54 -1.85
C TYR A 47 8.12 -15.26 -1.10
N THR A 48 6.94 -14.69 -1.36
CA THR A 48 6.48 -13.47 -0.68
C THR A 48 6.26 -13.68 0.80
N LYS A 49 5.73 -14.84 1.21
CA LYS A 49 5.52 -15.21 2.62
C LYS A 49 6.85 -15.26 3.37
N ASN A 50 7.86 -15.92 2.79
CA ASN A 50 9.19 -16.00 3.38
C ASN A 50 9.82 -14.61 3.49
N LYS A 51 9.76 -13.83 2.41
CA LYS A 51 10.29 -12.45 2.38
C LYS A 51 9.67 -11.53 3.44
N ILE A 52 8.36 -11.67 3.70
CA ILE A 52 7.66 -10.94 4.77
C ILE A 52 8.13 -11.42 6.14
N SER A 53 8.28 -12.74 6.35
CA SER A 53 8.77 -13.30 7.61
C SER A 53 10.20 -12.84 7.92
N ASP A 54 11.08 -12.80 6.91
CA ASP A 54 12.47 -12.36 7.06
C ASP A 54 12.57 -10.86 7.36
N SER A 55 11.58 -10.07 6.95
CA SER A 55 11.55 -8.62 7.13
C SER A 55 10.88 -8.16 8.43
N LYS A 56 10.50 -9.07 9.34
CA LYS A 56 9.79 -8.74 10.60
C LYS A 56 10.52 -7.71 11.47
N SER A 57 11.86 -7.73 11.46
CA SER A 57 12.70 -6.83 12.24
C SER A 57 12.87 -5.44 11.60
N ASN A 58 12.54 -5.29 10.31
CA ASN A 58 12.71 -4.04 9.56
C ASN A 58 11.37 -3.57 8.97
N PRO A 59 10.63 -2.68 9.66
CA PRO A 59 9.33 -2.22 9.21
C PRO A 59 9.39 -1.51 7.84
N LYS A 60 10.49 -0.81 7.53
CA LYS A 60 10.67 -0.12 6.24
C LYS A 60 10.71 -1.10 5.07
N GLU A 61 11.40 -2.22 5.26
CA GLU A 61 11.47 -3.30 4.26
C GLU A 61 10.14 -4.02 4.10
N LEU A 62 9.44 -4.28 5.20
CA LEU A 62 8.09 -4.84 5.17
C LEU A 62 7.14 -3.95 4.37
N PHE A 63 7.10 -2.65 4.65
CA PHE A 63 6.27 -1.69 3.91
C PHE A 63 6.64 -1.63 2.42
N ARG A 64 7.93 -1.71 2.08
CA ARG A 64 8.38 -1.78 0.68
C ARG A 64 7.85 -3.01 -0.04
N ILE A 65 7.90 -4.18 0.61
CA ILE A 65 7.39 -5.44 0.06
C ILE A 65 5.87 -5.37 -0.14
N VAL A 66 5.14 -4.92 0.89
CA VAL A 66 3.68 -4.79 0.85
C VAL A 66 3.26 -3.79 -0.23
N ASN A 67 3.93 -2.64 -0.32
CA ASN A 67 3.66 -1.67 -1.39
C ASN A 67 3.92 -2.27 -2.77
N GLY A 68 4.95 -3.12 -2.95
CA GLY A 68 5.18 -3.83 -4.20
C GLY A 68 4.09 -4.83 -4.57
N LEU A 69 3.39 -5.40 -3.57
CA LEU A 69 2.26 -6.32 -3.79
C LEU A 69 0.97 -5.58 -4.13
N ILE A 70 0.72 -4.44 -3.47
CA ILE A 70 -0.51 -3.64 -3.65
C ILE A 70 -0.43 -2.80 -4.92
N LYS A 71 0.78 -2.34 -5.30
CA LYS A 71 0.99 -1.41 -6.40
C LYS A 71 0.93 -2.14 -7.76
N HIS A 72 -0.29 -2.49 -8.17
CA HIS A 72 -0.61 -2.87 -9.53
C HIS A 72 -0.66 -1.67 -10.49
N SER A 73 -0.70 -0.43 -9.97
CA SER A 73 -0.69 0.79 -10.78
C SER A 73 0.71 1.40 -10.86
N LYS A 74 1.15 1.74 -12.08
CA LYS A 74 2.44 2.40 -12.32
C LYS A 74 2.47 3.74 -11.56
N PRO A 75 3.56 4.07 -10.83
CA PRO A 75 3.75 5.44 -10.35
C PRO A 75 3.72 6.39 -11.56
N GLY A 76 2.75 7.32 -11.58
CA GLY A 76 2.59 8.29 -12.67
C GLY A 76 1.27 8.25 -13.43
N ALA A 77 0.33 7.37 -13.07
CA ALA A 77 -1.02 7.33 -13.65
C ALA A 77 -2.10 7.95 -12.75
N ASP A 78 -1.71 8.75 -11.75
CA ASP A 78 -2.62 9.17 -10.67
C ASP A 78 -3.38 10.47 -10.99
N LEU A 79 -3.02 11.17 -12.08
CA LEU A 79 -3.79 12.30 -12.57
C LEU A 79 -4.36 12.04 -13.97
N PRO A 80 -5.61 12.47 -14.24
CA PRO A 80 -6.12 12.55 -15.59
C PRO A 80 -5.16 13.40 -16.43
N GLN A 81 -4.75 12.90 -17.60
CA GLN A 81 -4.03 13.72 -18.55
C GLN A 81 -4.99 14.81 -19.05
N SER A 82 -4.73 16.06 -18.70
CA SER A 82 -5.49 17.21 -19.17
C SER A 82 -4.54 18.29 -19.67
N ASN A 83 -4.82 18.83 -20.85
CA ASN A 83 -4.04 19.93 -21.42
C ASN A 83 -4.49 21.30 -20.89
N ASP A 84 -5.62 21.35 -20.16
CA ASP A 84 -6.19 22.56 -19.56
C ASP A 84 -6.52 22.32 -18.08
N ASN A 85 -5.92 23.15 -17.20
CA ASN A 85 -6.13 23.10 -15.76
C ASN A 85 -7.55 23.50 -15.36
N ARG A 86 -8.23 24.35 -16.15
CA ARG A 86 -9.61 24.77 -15.87
C ARG A 86 -10.59 23.63 -16.11
N GLU A 87 -10.42 22.91 -17.21
CA GLU A 87 -11.19 21.70 -17.52
C GLU A 87 -10.98 20.63 -16.43
N LEU A 88 -9.75 20.44 -15.97
CA LEU A 88 -9.44 19.52 -14.87
C LEU A 88 -10.14 19.92 -13.57
N ALA A 89 -10.08 21.20 -13.20
CA ALA A 89 -10.73 21.71 -11.99
C ALA A 89 -12.26 21.53 -12.05
N THR A 90 -12.86 21.74 -13.23
CA THR A 90 -14.29 21.53 -13.46
C THR A 90 -14.66 20.06 -13.30
N LYS A 91 -13.93 19.15 -13.98
CA LYS A 91 -14.14 17.70 -13.86
C LYS A 91 -13.94 17.20 -12.42
N PHE A 92 -13.00 17.79 -11.70
CA PHE A 92 -12.77 17.46 -10.29
C PHE A 92 -13.97 17.89 -9.43
N ALA A 93 -14.46 19.12 -9.59
CA ALA A 93 -15.67 19.60 -8.90
C ALA A 93 -16.87 18.69 -9.19
N ASP A 94 -17.16 18.44 -10.46
CA ASP A 94 -18.27 17.59 -10.90
C ASP A 94 -18.15 16.17 -10.32
N TYR A 95 -16.95 15.60 -10.27
CA TYR A 95 -16.73 14.28 -9.70
C TYR A 95 -17.10 14.23 -8.22
N PHE A 96 -16.67 15.21 -7.42
CA PHE A 96 -16.95 15.22 -5.99
C PHE A 96 -18.42 15.52 -5.70
N ASP A 97 -19.04 16.43 -6.42
CA ASP A 97 -20.47 16.71 -6.28
C ASP A 97 -21.30 15.45 -6.55
N ASN A 98 -21.04 14.77 -7.68
CA ASN A 98 -21.71 13.52 -8.02
C ASN A 98 -21.43 12.41 -6.99
N LYS A 99 -20.19 12.32 -6.49
CA LYS A 99 -19.82 11.30 -5.51
C LYS A 99 -20.52 11.51 -4.18
N ILE A 100 -20.62 12.75 -3.71
CA ILE A 100 -21.32 13.10 -2.47
C ILE A 100 -22.81 12.78 -2.61
N GLU A 101 -23.43 13.17 -3.72
CA GLU A 101 -24.83 12.85 -4.02
C GLU A 101 -25.09 11.34 -4.04
N ASN A 102 -24.22 10.57 -4.69
CA ASN A 102 -24.36 9.11 -4.76
C ASN A 102 -24.20 8.47 -3.37
N ILE A 103 -23.21 8.87 -2.58
CA ILE A 103 -23.01 8.36 -1.21
C ILE A 103 -24.24 8.68 -0.36
N ARG A 104 -24.77 9.90 -0.42
CA ARG A 104 -25.98 10.27 0.31
C ARG A 104 -27.17 9.38 -0.09
N LYS A 105 -27.39 9.21 -1.40
CA LYS A 105 -28.46 8.34 -1.91
C LYS A 105 -28.30 6.90 -1.45
N GLU A 106 -27.09 6.35 -1.52
CA GLU A 106 -26.79 5.01 -1.03
C GLU A 106 -27.05 4.87 0.47
N LEU A 107 -26.66 5.86 1.28
CA LEU A 107 -26.91 5.86 2.72
C LEU A 107 -28.40 5.96 3.06
N TYR A 108 -29.16 6.81 2.34
CA TYR A 108 -30.62 6.90 2.53
C TYR A 108 -31.36 5.64 2.07
N ASN A 109 -30.87 4.99 1.00
CA ASN A 109 -31.44 3.75 0.48
C ASN A 109 -31.02 2.51 1.27
N THR A 110 -29.93 2.61 2.03
CA THR A 110 -29.55 1.62 3.02
C THR A 110 -30.48 1.81 4.20
N ASN A 111 -31.62 1.12 4.18
CA ASN A 111 -32.34 0.83 5.41
C ASN A 111 -31.31 0.22 6.36
N VAL A 112 -30.91 0.98 7.38
CA VAL A 112 -30.14 0.47 8.49
C VAL A 112 -31.07 -0.52 9.16
N SER A 113 -31.13 -1.75 8.65
CA SER A 113 -31.51 -2.89 9.45
C SER A 113 -30.59 -2.76 10.64
N SER A 114 -31.17 -2.35 11.78
CA SER A 114 -30.47 -2.19 13.03
C SER A 114 -29.69 -3.47 13.17
N GLY A 115 -28.39 -3.40 12.84
CA GLY A 115 -27.56 -4.57 12.77
C GLY A 115 -27.72 -5.18 14.13
N ASN A 116 -28.07 -6.47 14.18
CA ASN A 116 -27.75 -7.24 15.35
C ASN A 116 -26.25 -7.07 15.51
N ASN A 117 -25.86 -6.05 16.26
CA ASN A 117 -24.59 -5.95 16.93
C ASN A 117 -24.66 -7.16 17.86
N SER A 118 -24.35 -8.35 17.32
CA SER A 118 -23.81 -9.41 18.13
C SER A 118 -22.65 -8.73 18.81
N SER A 119 -22.90 -8.35 20.07
CA SER A 119 -21.93 -7.73 20.95
C SER A 119 -20.77 -8.70 20.99
N GLU A 120 -19.82 -8.52 20.08
CA GLU A 120 -18.48 -9.01 20.27
C GLU A 120 -17.95 -8.18 21.43
N THR A 121 -18.34 -8.62 22.62
CA THR A 121 -17.90 -8.06 23.87
C THR A 121 -16.39 -8.25 23.86
N CYS A 122 -15.65 -7.16 23.64
CA CYS A 122 -14.21 -7.20 23.76
C CYS A 122 -13.92 -7.56 25.23
N GLU A 123 -13.54 -8.80 25.49
CA GLU A 123 -13.31 -9.32 26.85
C GLU A 123 -12.14 -8.60 27.55
N THR A 124 -11.35 -7.82 26.80
CA THR A 124 -10.20 -7.10 27.33
C THR A 124 -10.53 -5.63 27.54
N SER A 125 -10.79 -5.25 28.79
CA SER A 125 -10.90 -3.85 29.21
C SER A 125 -9.56 -3.33 29.74
N ILE A 126 -9.13 -2.17 29.25
CA ILE A 126 -7.99 -1.44 29.80
C ILE A 126 -8.49 -0.66 31.01
N ASN A 127 -8.41 -1.29 32.19
CA ASN A 127 -8.95 -0.71 33.43
C ASN A 127 -7.97 0.21 34.16
N SER A 128 -6.70 0.26 33.76
CA SER A 128 -5.69 1.08 34.40
C SER A 128 -4.54 1.44 33.48
N PHE A 129 -3.94 2.60 33.76
CA PHE A 129 -2.68 3.04 33.19
C PHE A 129 -1.70 3.28 34.33
N ARG A 130 -0.45 2.83 34.15
CA ARG A 130 0.63 3.12 35.10
C ARG A 130 1.31 4.43 34.66
N PRO A 131 1.61 5.35 35.59
CA PRO A 131 2.45 6.50 35.30
C PRO A 131 3.81 6.04 34.76
N THR A 132 4.28 6.68 33.71
CA THR A 132 5.59 6.41 33.14
C THR A 132 6.69 6.89 34.09
N THR A 133 7.76 6.10 34.21
CA THR A 133 8.94 6.45 35.02
C THR A 133 9.95 7.27 34.21
N GLU A 134 10.79 8.06 34.90
CA GLU A 134 11.82 8.88 34.24
C GLU A 134 12.82 8.03 33.45
N ASP A 135 13.16 6.83 33.96
CA ASP A 135 14.06 5.90 33.29
C ASP A 135 13.44 5.30 32.02
N GLU A 136 12.14 5.00 32.02
CA GLU A 136 11.41 4.59 30.82
C GLU A 136 11.47 5.70 29.74
N VAL A 137 11.24 6.96 30.13
CA VAL A 137 11.36 8.11 29.21
C VAL A 137 12.78 8.27 28.68
N LYS A 138 13.78 8.22 29.56
CA LYS A 138 15.20 8.31 29.18
C LYS A 138 15.60 7.20 28.20
N ASN A 139 15.14 5.98 28.42
CA ASN A 139 15.43 4.85 27.55
C ASN A 139 14.76 5.01 26.17
N ILE A 140 13.52 5.47 26.13
CA ILE A 140 12.82 5.79 24.88
C ILE A 140 13.60 6.84 24.09
N ILE A 141 13.97 7.97 24.72
CA ILE A 141 14.71 9.05 24.06
C ILE A 141 16.06 8.54 23.53
N LYS A 142 16.80 7.75 24.30
CA LYS A 142 18.09 7.17 23.88
C LYS A 142 17.95 6.18 22.72
N SER A 143 16.81 5.50 22.61
CA SER A 143 16.52 4.55 21.54
C SER A 143 16.10 5.21 20.22
N MET A 144 15.78 6.51 20.23
CA MET A 144 15.32 7.21 19.05
C MET A 144 16.48 7.59 18.11
N PRO A 145 16.28 7.54 16.79
CA PRO A 145 17.28 8.02 15.85
C PRO A 145 17.49 9.54 15.99
N ASN A 146 18.72 10.02 15.80
CA ASN A 146 19.15 11.42 15.98
C ASN A 146 18.28 12.48 15.26
N LYS A 147 17.49 12.09 14.24
CA LYS A 147 16.58 12.99 13.53
C LYS A 147 15.37 13.42 14.36
N THR A 148 14.89 12.60 15.30
CA THR A 148 13.72 12.92 16.14
C THR A 148 14.09 13.81 17.33
N VAL A 149 15.34 13.74 17.80
CA VAL A 149 15.87 14.44 18.98
C VAL A 149 16.05 15.96 18.75
N MET A 150 15.96 16.43 17.51
CA MET A 150 15.91 17.86 17.18
C MET A 150 14.68 18.56 17.77
N PHE A 151 13.54 17.85 17.91
CA PHE A 151 12.31 18.44 18.43
C PHE A 151 12.31 18.58 19.96
N THR A 152 13.01 17.70 20.67
CA THR A 152 13.08 17.69 22.15
C THR A 152 14.21 18.56 22.71
N ARG A 153 15.23 18.89 21.92
CA ARG A 153 16.35 19.74 22.36
C ARG A 153 15.95 21.20 22.63
N CYS A 154 14.80 21.64 22.12
CA CYS A 154 14.24 22.97 22.42
C CYS A 154 13.48 23.03 23.74
N PHE A 155 13.05 21.90 24.32
CA PHE A 155 12.22 21.89 25.53
C PHE A 155 13.03 21.90 26.84
N SER A 156 14.29 21.49 26.81
CA SER A 156 15.15 21.41 28.01
C SER A 156 15.85 22.73 28.37
N ASN A 157 15.44 23.88 27.80
CA ASN A 157 16.06 25.17 28.09
C ASN A 157 15.06 26.26 28.53
N LEU A 158 14.02 25.89 29.27
CA LEU A 158 13.24 26.84 30.07
C LEU A 158 13.95 27.06 31.42
N GLY A 159 15.08 27.76 31.37
CA GLY A 159 15.87 28.12 32.55
C GLY A 159 17.04 29.08 32.29
N GLY A 160 17.25 29.51 31.05
CA GLY A 160 18.32 30.45 30.72
C GLY A 160 18.02 31.17 29.41
N HIS A 161 18.17 32.48 29.46
CA HIS A 161 18.07 33.47 28.38
C HIS A 161 18.35 32.92 26.96
N PRO A 162 17.51 33.20 25.94
CA PRO A 162 17.76 32.74 24.58
C PRO A 162 18.93 33.54 23.99
N VAL A 163 20.07 32.89 23.79
CA VAL A 163 21.10 33.36 22.87
C VAL A 163 20.83 32.67 21.53
N CYS A 164 20.11 33.36 20.65
CA CYS A 164 19.99 32.98 19.25
C CYS A 164 21.38 33.10 18.62
N ARG A 165 22.06 31.97 18.39
CA ARG A 165 23.30 31.96 17.60
C ARG A 165 22.90 32.04 16.13
N SER A 166 23.09 33.21 15.53
CA SER A 166 22.99 33.40 14.08
C SER A 166 23.90 32.43 13.33
N PRO A 167 23.53 31.98 12.12
CA PRO A 167 24.44 31.25 11.25
C PRO A 167 25.54 32.20 10.78
N GLU A 168 26.76 31.97 11.25
CA GLU A 168 27.93 32.67 10.72
C GLU A 168 28.14 32.31 9.24
N SER A 169 28.31 33.39 8.49
CA SER A 169 28.84 33.54 7.15
C SER A 169 29.89 32.50 6.74
N GLY A 170 29.64 31.84 5.61
CA GLY A 170 30.63 31.08 4.84
C GLY A 170 30.69 31.54 3.38
N PHE A 171 30.84 32.84 3.15
CA PHE A 171 31.39 33.36 1.88
C PHE A 171 32.90 33.54 2.09
N GLY A 172 33.69 32.56 1.66
CA GLY A 172 35.13 32.66 1.55
C GLY A 172 35.51 32.86 0.10
N ALA A 173 36.02 34.04 -0.22
CA ALA A 173 36.61 34.40 -1.50
C ALA A 173 38.01 33.76 -1.68
N LEU A 174 38.31 33.44 -2.95
CA LEU A 174 39.61 33.44 -3.64
C LEU A 174 40.90 33.16 -2.84
N ASN A 175 41.56 32.06 -3.19
CA ASN A 175 42.80 32.08 -3.99
C ASN A 175 42.96 30.75 -4.74
#